data_AF-A0A1Q3NMF2-F1
#
_entry.id   AF-A0A1Q3NMF2-F1
#
_cell.length_a   1.000
_cell.length_b   1.000
_cell.length_c   1.000
_cell.angle_alpha   90.00
_cell.angle_beta   90.00
_cell.angle_gamma   90.00
#
_symmetry.space_group_name_H-M   'P 1'
#
loop_
_entity.id
_entity.type
_entity.pdbx_description
1 polymer ?
#
loop_
_entity_poly.entity_id
_entity_poly.type
_entity_poly.pdbx_seq_one_letter_code
_entity_poly.pdbx_strand_id
1 'polypeptide(L)'
;MQLYRFSPITNDEQCSEALLYINAQLGMLIKVAIQTDLPIDTLKIFAHYDAEYTFLRKWIDTIGENDGTSEPSYYVKPTKPIEINDSRISLIGIRRPDPYRSQVGCGDYVVEDYNAFKSTYLGKSPFIREIAHPKFEMLEVFHPDFDVLGYIAKD
;
A
#
# COMPACT_ATOMS: atom_id res chain seq x y z
N MET A 1 23.26 -1.93 11.61
CA MET A 1 22.00 -2.68 11.44
C MET A 1 21.07 -1.82 10.61
N GLN A 2 20.57 -2.34 9.50
CA GLN A 2 19.53 -1.66 8.72
C GLN A 2 18.19 -1.93 9.42
N LEU A 3 17.55 -0.87 9.94
CA LEU A 3 16.34 -1.00 10.75
C LEU A 3 15.10 -1.35 9.91
N TYR A 4 15.08 -0.90 8.66
CA TYR A 4 13.98 -1.06 7.71
C TYR A 4 14.50 -1.70 6.43
N ARG A 5 13.76 -2.66 5.88
CA ARG A 5 14.22 -3.54 4.78
C ARG A 5 14.78 -2.78 3.57
N PHE A 6 14.08 -1.76 3.10
CA PHE A 6 14.47 -0.99 1.90
C PHE A 6 15.00 0.40 2.21
N SER A 7 14.77 0.93 3.41
CA SER A 7 15.11 2.30 3.72
C SER A 7 16.54 2.46 4.23
N PRO A 8 17.23 3.55 3.85
CA PRO A 8 16.75 4.61 2.94
C PRO A 8 16.78 4.18 1.47
N ILE A 9 15.70 4.43 0.74
CA ILE A 9 15.66 4.37 -0.72
C ILE A 9 16.31 5.64 -1.29
N THR A 10 17.24 5.46 -2.22
CA THR A 10 18.11 6.52 -2.75
C THR A 10 18.26 6.54 -4.26
N ASN A 11 17.70 5.56 -4.97
CA ASN A 11 17.75 5.45 -6.41
C ASN A 11 16.53 4.69 -6.97
N ASP A 12 16.37 4.75 -8.29
CA ASP A 12 15.20 4.21 -9.00
C ASP A 12 15.08 2.68 -8.91
N GLU A 13 16.21 1.96 -8.93
CA GLU A 13 16.24 0.49 -8.81
C GLU A 13 15.64 0.06 -7.47
N GLN A 14 16.04 0.71 -6.38
CA GLN A 14 15.50 0.47 -5.04
C GLN A 14 13.99 0.79 -4.95
N CYS A 15 13.51 1.82 -5.66
CA CYS A 15 12.07 2.11 -5.72
C CYS A 15 11.31 0.96 -6.41
N SER A 16 11.82 0.48 -7.55
CA SER A 16 11.22 -0.64 -8.27
C SER A 16 11.22 -1.92 -7.43
N GLU A 17 12.33 -2.24 -6.76
CA GLU A 17 12.42 -3.38 -5.85
C GLU A 17 11.41 -3.29 -4.71
N ALA A 18 11.26 -2.12 -4.10
CA ALA A 18 10.29 -1.90 -3.03
C ALA A 18 8.85 -2.12 -3.51
N LEU A 19 8.47 -1.60 -4.69
CA LEU A 19 7.13 -1.80 -5.25
C LEU A 19 6.85 -3.27 -5.60
N LEU A 20 7.80 -3.95 -6.25
CA LEU A 20 7.70 -5.38 -6.55
C LEU A 20 7.49 -6.20 -5.29
N TYR A 21 8.26 -5.90 -4.24
CA TYR A 21 8.15 -6.55 -2.95
C TYR A 21 6.79 -6.28 -2.28
N ILE A 22 6.37 -5.01 -2.20
CA ILE A 22 5.10 -4.64 -1.56
C ILE A 22 3.95 -5.39 -2.24
N ASN A 23 3.88 -5.37 -3.57
CA ASN A 23 2.81 -6.07 -4.30
C ASN A 23 2.82 -7.59 -4.03
N ALA A 24 3.98 -8.24 -4.08
CA ALA A 24 4.09 -9.66 -3.80
C ALA A 24 3.66 -10.00 -2.36
N GLN A 25 4.07 -9.19 -1.38
CA GLN A 25 3.69 -9.39 0.02
C GLN A 25 2.20 -9.14 0.26
N LEU A 26 1.59 -8.17 -0.43
CA LEU A 26 0.14 -7.95 -0.37
C LEU A 26 -0.62 -9.16 -0.92
N GLY A 27 -0.21 -9.71 -2.06
CA GLY A 27 -0.82 -10.93 -2.61
C GLY A 27 -0.75 -12.11 -1.63
N MET A 28 0.39 -12.30 -0.96
CA MET A 28 0.52 -13.32 0.09
C MET A 28 -0.33 -13.01 1.33
N LEU A 29 -0.36 -11.74 1.77
CA LEU A 29 -1.09 -11.30 2.95
C LEU A 29 -2.59 -11.55 2.80
N ILE A 30 -3.20 -11.17 1.67
CA ILE A 30 -4.64 -11.38 1.47
C ILE A 30 -4.97 -12.88 1.43
N LYS A 31 -4.12 -13.69 0.79
CA LYS A 31 -4.28 -15.14 0.75
C LYS A 31 -4.22 -15.77 2.13
N VAL A 32 -3.34 -15.30 3.02
CA VAL A 32 -3.33 -15.73 4.43
C VAL A 32 -4.58 -15.25 5.17
N ALA A 33 -5.03 -14.02 4.92
CA ALA A 33 -6.15 -13.43 5.64
C ALA A 33 -7.51 -14.04 5.30
N ILE A 34 -7.73 -14.41 4.03
CA ILE A 34 -9.05 -14.84 3.53
C ILE A 34 -9.03 -16.09 2.62
N GLN A 35 -7.87 -16.73 2.44
CA GLN A 35 -7.72 -17.97 1.65
C GLN A 35 -8.05 -17.83 0.16
N THR A 36 -8.09 -16.61 -0.36
CA THR A 36 -8.25 -16.30 -1.79
C THR A 36 -7.40 -15.09 -2.16
N ASP A 37 -7.19 -14.91 -3.46
CA ASP A 37 -6.48 -13.77 -4.01
C ASP A 37 -7.46 -12.61 -4.28
N LEU A 38 -7.00 -11.37 -4.17
CA LEU A 38 -7.72 -10.16 -4.59
C LEU A 38 -6.82 -9.30 -5.49
N PRO A 39 -7.38 -8.61 -6.50
CA PRO A 39 -6.62 -7.64 -7.29
C PRO A 39 -6.12 -6.49 -6.40
N ILE A 40 -4.93 -5.97 -6.71
CA ILE A 40 -4.33 -4.80 -6.05
C ILE A 40 -4.35 -3.65 -7.06
N ASP A 41 -4.92 -2.51 -6.66
CA ASP A 41 -5.05 -1.33 -7.54
C ASP A 41 -4.05 -0.21 -7.22
N THR A 42 -3.73 -0.06 -5.93
CA THR A 42 -2.81 0.98 -5.43
C THR A 42 -1.60 0.35 -4.77
N LEU A 43 -0.43 0.98 -4.94
CA LEU A 43 0.76 0.69 -4.13
C LEU A 43 1.29 1.97 -3.49
N LYS A 44 1.79 1.86 -2.26
CA LYS A 44 2.38 2.98 -1.54
C LYS A 44 3.65 2.58 -0.81
N ILE A 45 4.73 3.34 -1.01
CA ILE A 45 5.97 3.21 -0.24
C ILE A 45 5.89 4.08 1.01
N PHE A 46 6.29 3.54 2.16
CA PHE A 46 6.46 4.34 3.38
C PHE A 46 7.92 4.76 3.50
N ALA A 47 8.17 6.06 3.46
CA ALA A 47 9.49 6.57 3.80
C ALA A 47 9.70 6.45 5.31
N HIS A 48 10.94 6.19 5.73
CA HIS A 48 11.34 6.12 7.14
C HIS A 48 12.29 7.27 7.52
N TYR A 49 12.81 8.00 6.54
CA TYR A 49 13.67 9.17 6.74
C TYR A 49 13.26 10.36 5.87
N ASP A 50 13.48 11.59 6.34
CA ASP A 50 13.09 12.80 5.61
C ASP A 50 13.85 12.97 4.28
N ALA A 51 15.14 12.58 4.25
CA ALA A 51 15.95 12.62 3.03
C ALA A 51 15.45 11.62 1.98
N GLU A 52 15.07 10.42 2.42
CA GLU A 52 14.42 9.41 1.58
C GLU A 52 13.07 9.91 1.06
N TYR A 53 12.23 10.49 1.92
CA TYR A 53 10.96 11.08 1.48
C TYR A 53 11.18 12.17 0.42
N THR A 54 12.20 13.02 0.61
CA THR A 54 12.54 14.06 -0.36
C THR A 54 12.97 13.47 -1.72
N PHE A 55 13.75 12.40 -1.71
CA PHE A 55 14.12 11.67 -2.92
C PHE A 55 12.88 11.04 -3.58
N LEU A 56 12.11 10.26 -2.82
CA LEU A 56 10.91 9.56 -3.29
C LEU A 56 9.86 10.52 -3.86
N ARG A 57 9.71 11.72 -3.29
CA ARG A 57 8.80 12.75 -3.81
C ARG A 57 9.23 13.24 -5.20
N LYS A 58 10.53 13.45 -5.42
CA LYS A 58 11.03 13.82 -6.76
C LYS A 58 10.89 12.66 -7.73
N TRP A 59 11.20 11.45 -7.29
CA TRP A 59 11.10 10.24 -8.10
C TRP A 59 9.66 9.97 -8.55
N ILE A 60 8.69 9.99 -7.63
CA ILE A 60 7.29 9.67 -7.96
C ILE A 60 6.67 10.68 -8.93
N ASP A 61 7.08 11.95 -8.88
CA ASP A 61 6.64 12.98 -9.83
C ASP A 61 7.12 12.72 -11.27
N THR A 62 8.11 11.83 -11.48
CA THR A 62 8.55 11.41 -12.83
C THR A 62 7.65 10.32 -13.43
N ILE A 63 6.83 9.67 -12.62
CA ILE A 63 5.99 8.52 -13.02
C ILE A 63 4.64 8.98 -13.59
N GLY A 64 4.11 10.06 -13.05
CA GLY A 64 2.71 10.42 -13.27
C GLY A 64 2.35 11.80 -12.78
N GLU A 65 1.08 12.13 -12.99
CA GLU A 65 0.52 13.41 -12.56
C GLU A 65 -0.04 13.28 -11.14
N ASN A 66 0.07 14.36 -10.36
CA ASN A 66 -0.50 14.44 -9.03
C ASN A 66 -2.01 14.15 -9.05
N ASP A 67 -2.46 13.14 -8.31
CA ASP A 67 -3.88 12.74 -8.22
C ASP A 67 -4.56 13.28 -6.94
N GLY A 68 -4.03 14.40 -6.43
CA GLY A 68 -4.37 14.96 -5.14
C GLY A 68 -3.35 14.61 -4.05
N THR A 69 -3.45 15.34 -2.93
CA THR A 69 -2.67 15.06 -1.72
C THR A 69 -3.63 14.72 -0.59
N SER A 70 -3.48 13.52 -0.02
CA SER A 70 -4.16 13.12 1.20
C SER A 70 -3.09 13.00 2.28
N GLU A 71 -2.65 14.14 2.82
CA GLU A 71 -1.61 14.16 3.87
C GLU A 71 -1.99 13.15 4.97
N PRO A 72 -1.06 12.27 5.36
CA PRO A 72 0.39 12.34 5.15
C PRO A 72 0.92 11.61 3.90
N SER A 73 0.05 11.28 2.95
CA SER A 73 0.39 10.58 1.71
C SER A 73 0.31 11.50 0.49
N TYR A 74 1.25 11.32 -0.42
CA TYR A 74 1.28 11.94 -1.73
C TYR A 74 1.06 10.88 -2.80
N TYR A 75 0.16 11.12 -3.76
CA TYR A 75 -0.18 10.16 -4.79
C TYR A 75 0.00 10.73 -6.20
N VAL A 76 0.39 9.86 -7.12
CA VAL A 76 0.37 10.14 -8.54
C VAL A 76 -0.40 9.06 -9.28
N LYS A 77 -1.10 9.50 -10.32
CA LYS A 77 -1.65 8.63 -11.35
C LYS A 77 -0.60 8.41 -12.42
N PRO A 78 -0.08 7.18 -12.61
CA PRO A 78 0.91 6.89 -13.63
C PRO A 78 0.45 7.34 -15.03
N THR A 79 1.34 7.95 -15.81
CA THR A 79 1.02 8.37 -17.20
C THR A 79 0.75 7.19 -18.13
N LYS A 80 1.24 6.00 -17.77
CA LYS A 80 0.95 4.72 -18.40
C LYS A 80 0.64 3.69 -17.31
N PRO A 81 -0.26 2.72 -17.55
CA PRO A 81 -0.50 1.64 -16.60
C PRO A 81 0.81 0.95 -16.21
N ILE A 82 0.99 0.71 -14.92
CA ILE A 82 2.14 -0.01 -14.38
C ILE A 82 1.69 -1.42 -14.05
N GLU A 83 2.29 -2.40 -14.70
CA GLU A 83 2.01 -3.82 -14.47
C GLU A 83 3.07 -4.37 -13.51
N ILE A 84 2.66 -4.88 -12.35
CA ILE A 84 3.54 -5.49 -11.34
C ILE A 84 2.91 -6.82 -10.90
N ASN A 85 3.61 -7.93 -11.12
CA ASN A 85 3.14 -9.30 -10.82
C ASN A 85 1.66 -9.52 -11.20
N ASP A 86 1.31 -9.23 -12.46
CA ASP A 86 -0.05 -9.34 -13.00
C ASP A 86 -1.10 -8.39 -12.38
N SER A 87 -0.68 -7.45 -11.52
CA SER A 87 -1.51 -6.37 -11.00
C SER A 87 -1.33 -5.11 -11.84
N ARG A 88 -2.45 -4.55 -12.32
CA ARG A 88 -2.47 -3.27 -13.02
C ARG A 88 -2.66 -2.14 -12.02
N ILE A 89 -1.57 -1.46 -11.69
CA ILE A 89 -1.54 -0.41 -10.68
C ILE A 89 -2.02 0.92 -11.27
N SER A 90 -3.11 1.45 -10.73
CA SER A 90 -3.73 2.70 -11.16
C SER A 90 -3.19 3.92 -10.43
N LEU A 91 -2.65 3.72 -9.22
CA LEU A 91 -2.17 4.78 -8.35
C LEU A 91 -0.91 4.35 -7.58
N ILE A 92 0.09 5.24 -7.53
CA ILE A 92 1.27 5.05 -6.69
C ILE A 92 1.31 6.16 -5.65
N GLY A 93 1.66 5.82 -4.41
CA GLY A 93 1.81 6.78 -3.33
C GLY A 93 3.16 6.72 -2.62
N ILE A 94 3.53 7.83 -1.99
CA ILE A 94 4.58 7.90 -0.96
C ILE A 94 3.96 8.44 0.33
N ARG A 95 4.23 7.79 1.46
CA ARG A 95 3.91 8.32 2.79
C ARG A 95 5.14 8.98 3.41
N ARG A 96 4.94 10.12 4.08
CA ARG A 96 5.97 10.73 4.95
C ARG A 96 6.40 9.78 6.09
N PRO A 97 7.60 9.97 6.67
CA PRO A 97 8.02 9.25 7.86
C PRO A 97 6.99 9.34 8.98
N ASP A 98 6.65 8.19 9.53
CA ASP A 98 5.69 8.06 10.62
C ASP A 98 6.22 7.03 11.62
N PRO A 99 6.57 7.43 12.86
CA PRO A 99 7.16 6.53 13.85
C PRO A 99 6.21 5.39 14.26
N TYR A 100 4.91 5.49 13.96
CA TYR A 100 3.92 4.46 14.24
C TYR A 100 3.67 3.52 13.06
N ARG A 101 4.33 3.74 11.92
CA ARG A 101 4.23 2.89 10.71
C ARG A 101 5.62 2.44 10.29
N SER A 102 6.03 1.28 10.80
CA SER A 102 7.31 0.64 10.47
C SER A 102 7.27 -0.28 9.25
N GLN A 103 6.12 -0.35 8.57
CA GLN A 103 5.92 -1.19 7.38
C GLN A 103 6.64 -0.58 6.17
N VAL A 104 7.05 -1.44 5.23
CA VAL A 104 7.65 -1.04 3.95
C VAL A 104 6.65 -0.23 3.12
N GLY A 105 5.37 -0.58 3.19
CA GLY A 105 4.34 0.05 2.39
C GLY A 105 2.95 -0.52 2.58
N CYS A 106 2.04 -0.10 1.73
CA CYS A 106 0.68 -0.61 1.69
C CYS A 106 0.10 -0.64 0.28
N GLY A 107 -1.10 -1.18 0.14
CA GLY A 107 -1.87 -1.12 -1.09
C GLY A 107 -3.35 -1.36 -0.83
N ASP A 108 -4.16 -1.05 -1.84
CA ASP A 108 -5.61 -1.17 -1.78
C ASP A 108 -6.03 -2.38 -2.63
N TYR A 109 -6.83 -3.28 -2.03
CA TYR A 109 -7.44 -4.39 -2.75
C TYR A 109 -8.78 -3.97 -3.36
N VAL A 110 -9.06 -4.50 -4.54
CA VAL A 110 -10.34 -4.32 -5.22
C VAL A 110 -11.31 -5.41 -4.78
N VAL A 111 -12.51 -5.01 -4.37
CA VAL A 111 -13.62 -5.91 -4.08
C VAL A 111 -14.87 -5.43 -4.82
N GLU A 112 -15.68 -6.36 -5.33
CA GLU A 112 -16.90 -6.01 -6.06
C GLU A 112 -17.99 -5.43 -5.15
N ASP A 113 -18.12 -5.96 -3.93
CA ASP A 113 -19.09 -5.51 -2.93
C ASP A 113 -18.43 -5.45 -1.54
N TYR A 114 -18.14 -4.23 -1.11
CA TYR A 114 -17.56 -3.94 0.20
C TYR A 114 -18.42 -4.48 1.35
N ASN A 115 -19.75 -4.33 1.30
CA ASN A 115 -20.62 -4.72 2.41
C ASN A 115 -20.70 -6.25 2.52
N ALA A 116 -20.76 -6.94 1.38
CA ALA A 116 -20.68 -8.39 1.33
C ALA A 116 -19.32 -8.89 1.87
N PHE A 117 -18.22 -8.26 1.44
CA PHE A 117 -16.87 -8.58 1.94
C PHE A 117 -16.78 -8.40 3.46
N LYS A 118 -17.20 -7.23 3.98
CA LYS A 118 -17.20 -6.91 5.40
C LYS A 118 -18.02 -7.93 6.20
N SER A 119 -19.25 -8.22 5.78
CA SER A 119 -20.11 -9.24 6.42
C SER A 119 -19.48 -10.65 6.40
N THR A 120 -18.73 -10.96 5.35
CA THR A 120 -18.11 -12.28 5.17
C THR A 120 -16.88 -12.47 6.04
N TYR A 121 -16.06 -11.44 6.25
CA TYR A 121 -14.74 -11.60 6.86
C TYR A 121 -14.50 -10.82 8.16
N LEU A 122 -15.18 -9.68 8.39
CA LEU A 122 -14.96 -8.89 9.60
C LEU A 122 -15.41 -9.67 10.84
N GLY A 123 -14.51 -9.78 11.83
CA GLY A 123 -14.74 -10.57 13.05
C GLY A 123 -14.62 -12.09 12.87
N LYS A 124 -14.38 -12.57 11.64
CA LYS A 124 -14.16 -13.99 11.31
C LYS A 124 -12.71 -14.29 10.95
N SER A 125 -12.03 -13.33 10.32
CA SER A 125 -10.57 -13.37 10.16
C SER A 125 -9.89 -12.56 11.26
N PRO A 126 -8.89 -13.10 11.99
CA PRO A 126 -8.14 -12.34 12.98
C PRO A 126 -7.21 -11.28 12.36
N PHE A 127 -7.07 -11.31 11.04
CA PHE A 127 -6.16 -10.49 10.25
C PHE A 127 -6.87 -9.33 9.54
N ILE A 128 -8.17 -9.15 9.82
CA ILE A 128 -8.98 -8.07 9.26
C ILE A 128 -9.58 -7.29 10.41
N ARG A 129 -9.36 -5.98 10.39
CA ARG A 129 -9.97 -5.04 11.34
C ARG A 129 -10.57 -3.85 10.63
N GLU A 130 -11.63 -3.31 11.20
CA GLU A 130 -12.16 -2.02 10.78
C GLU A 130 -11.29 -0.90 11.35
N ILE A 131 -11.01 0.11 10.53
CA ILE A 131 -10.30 1.31 10.96
C ILE A 131 -11.21 2.52 10.83
N ALA A 132 -11.23 3.35 11.88
CA ALA A 132 -12.06 4.53 11.91
C ALA A 132 -11.52 5.57 10.92
N HIS A 133 -12.35 5.99 9.98
CA HIS A 133 -12.07 7.13 9.11
C HIS A 133 -13.31 8.05 9.06
N PRO A 134 -13.14 9.38 9.15
CA PRO A 134 -14.26 10.30 9.28
C PRO A 134 -15.17 10.39 8.05
N LYS A 135 -14.70 9.95 6.87
CA LYS A 135 -15.39 10.15 5.59
C LYS A 135 -15.85 8.87 4.90
N PHE A 136 -15.27 7.73 5.23
CA PHE A 136 -15.52 6.47 4.54
C PHE A 136 -15.29 5.30 5.49
N GLU A 137 -15.87 4.15 5.15
CA GLU A 137 -15.61 2.90 5.85
C GLU A 137 -14.37 2.24 5.23
N MET A 138 -13.49 1.70 6.07
CA MET A 138 -12.28 1.05 5.60
C MET A 138 -11.90 -0.12 6.50
N LEU A 139 -11.49 -1.21 5.86
CA LEU A 139 -10.90 -2.37 6.52
C LEU A 139 -9.38 -2.36 6.28
N GLU A 140 -8.62 -2.73 7.30
CA GLU A 140 -7.19 -2.99 7.21
C GLU A 140 -6.96 -4.49 7.33
N VAL A 141 -6.22 -5.02 6.36
CA VAL A 141 -5.69 -6.38 6.35
C VAL A 141 -4.25 -6.33 6.85
N PHE A 142 -3.93 -7.11 7.87
CA PHE A 142 -2.63 -7.10 8.52
C PHE A 142 -2.27 -8.48 9.07
N HIS A 143 -0.99 -8.76 9.18
CA HIS A 143 -0.50 -9.97 9.83
C HIS A 143 0.89 -9.71 10.44
N PRO A 144 1.20 -10.18 11.66
CA PRO A 144 2.49 -9.92 12.33
C PRO A 144 3.74 -10.30 11.51
N ASP A 145 3.65 -11.36 10.70
CA ASP A 145 4.75 -11.84 9.86
C ASP A 145 4.96 -11.03 8.57
N PHE A 146 4.12 -10.02 8.32
CA PHE A 146 4.19 -9.18 7.13
C PHE A 146 4.57 -7.76 7.50
N ASP A 147 5.46 -7.17 6.72
CA ASP A 147 5.89 -5.76 6.81
C ASP A 147 5.16 -4.87 5.79
N VAL A 148 3.95 -5.26 5.38
CA VAL A 148 3.03 -4.49 4.53
C VAL A 148 1.62 -4.47 5.13
N LEU A 149 0.81 -3.51 4.70
CA LEU A 149 -0.61 -3.41 5.09
C LEU A 149 -1.49 -3.38 3.85
N GLY A 150 -2.60 -4.12 3.87
CA GLY A 150 -3.61 -4.03 2.83
C GLY A 150 -4.82 -3.23 3.31
N TYR A 151 -5.49 -2.55 2.40
CA TYR A 151 -6.71 -1.82 2.69
C TYR A 151 -7.83 -2.20 1.73
N ILE A 152 -9.06 -2.11 2.22
CA ILE A 152 -10.27 -2.24 1.43
C ILE A 152 -11.16 -1.09 1.86
N ALA A 153 -11.38 -0.13 0.97
CA ALA A 153 -12.21 1.03 1.23
C ALA A 153 -13.58 0.87 0.56
N LYS A 154 -14.59 1.49 1.15
CA LYS A 154 -15.90 1.67 0.53
C LYS A 154 -15.88 2.96 -0.27
N ASP A 155 -16.01 2.82 -1.59
CA ASP A 155 -16.19 3.95 -2.51
C ASP A 155 -17.46 4.77 -2.21
#